data_AF-A0A2E9CRE3-F1
#
_entry.id   AF-A0A2E9CRE3-F1
#
_cell.length_a   1.000
_cell.length_b   1.000
_cell.length_c   1.000
_cell.angle_alpha   90.00
_cell.angle_beta   90.00
_cell.angle_gamma   90.00
#
_symmetry.space_group_name_H-M   'P 1'
#
loop_
_entity.id
_entity.type
_entity.pdbx_description
1 polymer ?
#
loop_
_entity_poly.entity_id
_entity_poly.type
_entity_poly.pdbx_seq_one_letter_code
_entity_poly.pdbx_strand_id
1 'polypeptide(L)'
;MGISYPFRFRREPKPPRAGLTLATPDTLNPAMLDAVRAGSGDRIAVIGDGAAFTALADQTRDLLIDPAHGNWDFFADHPSDHARSSAVEAFLPAEPRICAGYTGAYRYVLLRAMEHGGREPGAGLAAVRDLVRALPPEAVAEAAGHDPANGHALRWGMTVLAGVTAPLLVIADHDPRFPRVSIARWLAGPASTILFVRHDPDRPTRETDAVIASLRDHAMLGRIEVATTMDLSPALSEAERAW
;
A
#
# COMPACT_ATOMS: atom_id res chain seq x y z
N MET A 1 -24.43 -44.55 18.08
CA MET A 1 -23.82 -43.89 16.90
C MET A 1 -23.32 -42.53 17.36
N GLY A 2 -22.00 -42.38 17.53
CA GLY A 2 -21.39 -41.14 18.02
C GLY A 2 -21.03 -40.23 16.86
N ILE A 3 -21.49 -38.97 16.91
CA ILE A 3 -21.19 -37.95 15.90
C ILE A 3 -19.78 -37.42 16.16
N SER A 4 -18.84 -37.74 15.25
CA SER A 4 -17.49 -37.19 15.25
C SER A 4 -17.51 -35.82 14.57
N TYR A 5 -17.31 -34.74 15.32
CA TYR A 5 -17.05 -33.42 14.76
C TYR A 5 -15.57 -33.30 14.40
N PRO A 6 -15.18 -33.08 13.13
CA PRO A 6 -13.79 -32.85 12.78
C PRO A 6 -13.46 -31.36 13.01
N PHE A 7 -13.43 -30.92 14.26
CA PHE A 7 -12.77 -29.66 14.59
C PHE A 7 -11.27 -29.89 14.46
N ARG A 8 -10.71 -29.64 13.27
CA ARG A 8 -9.27 -29.40 13.17
C ARG A 8 -9.02 -28.06 13.84
N PHE A 9 -8.45 -28.09 15.05
CA PHE A 9 -7.80 -26.93 15.64
C PHE A 9 -6.91 -26.30 14.57
N ARG A 10 -7.13 -25.01 14.27
CA ARG A 10 -6.20 -24.22 13.46
C ARG A 10 -4.81 -24.50 14.03
N ARG A 11 -3.89 -25.00 13.18
CA ARG A 11 -2.47 -25.03 13.53
C ARG A 11 -2.14 -23.65 14.09
N GLU A 12 -1.51 -23.62 15.26
CA GLU A 12 -0.88 -22.42 15.75
C GLU A 12 -0.09 -21.80 14.60
N PRO A 13 -0.19 -20.47 14.38
CA PRO A 13 0.65 -19.81 13.40
C PRO A 13 2.08 -20.21 13.71
N LYS A 14 2.75 -20.86 12.74
CA LYS A 14 4.20 -21.08 12.83
C LYS A 14 4.80 -19.71 13.20
N PRO A 15 5.69 -19.62 14.22
CA PRO A 15 6.19 -18.33 14.66
C PRO A 15 6.63 -17.51 13.45
N PRO A 16 6.33 -16.20 13.40
CA PRO A 16 6.75 -15.36 12.29
C PRO A 16 8.25 -15.59 12.09
N ARG A 17 8.64 -15.98 10.87
CA ARG A 17 10.06 -16.08 10.53
C ARG A 17 10.70 -14.71 10.73
N ALA A 18 11.96 -14.72 11.12
CA ALA A 18 12.64 -13.53 11.62
C ALA A 18 12.77 -12.42 10.56
N GLY A 19 12.84 -12.77 9.28
CA GLY A 19 13.07 -11.80 8.20
C GLY A 19 11.91 -11.62 7.21
N LEU A 20 11.86 -10.41 6.64
CA LEU A 20 11.19 -10.03 5.41
C LEU A 20 12.25 -9.48 4.45
N THR A 21 12.37 -10.05 3.25
CA THR A 21 13.17 -9.48 2.17
C THR A 21 12.27 -8.77 1.16
N LEU A 22 12.58 -7.52 0.87
CA LEU A 22 12.05 -6.79 -0.28
C LEU A 22 13.07 -6.89 -1.42
N ALA A 23 12.69 -7.52 -2.53
CA ALA A 23 13.58 -7.77 -3.67
C ALA A 23 12.95 -7.38 -5.00
N THR A 24 13.78 -7.19 -6.02
CA THR A 24 13.40 -7.14 -7.44
C THR A 24 13.76 -8.45 -8.11
N PRO A 25 13.17 -8.80 -9.28
CA PRO A 25 13.54 -10.02 -10.01
C PRO A 25 15.05 -10.19 -10.22
N ASP A 26 15.76 -9.08 -10.50
CA ASP A 26 17.20 -9.09 -10.79
C ASP A 26 18.08 -9.26 -9.54
N THR A 27 17.57 -8.91 -8.36
CA THR A 27 18.31 -8.99 -7.09
C THR A 27 17.99 -10.26 -6.31
N LEU A 28 16.99 -11.03 -6.77
CA LEU A 28 16.53 -12.23 -6.10
C LEU A 28 17.43 -13.44 -6.39
N ASN A 29 17.99 -14.02 -5.34
CA ASN A 29 18.72 -15.29 -5.45
C ASN A 29 17.74 -16.47 -5.56
N PRO A 30 17.85 -17.35 -6.59
CA PRO A 30 17.00 -18.54 -6.73
C PRO A 30 16.97 -19.44 -5.48
N ALA A 31 18.09 -19.58 -4.77
CA ALA A 31 18.16 -20.38 -3.55
C ALA A 31 17.28 -19.82 -2.42
N MET A 32 17.09 -18.49 -2.37
CA MET A 32 16.18 -17.87 -1.41
C MET A 32 14.73 -18.24 -1.73
N LEU A 33 14.33 -18.14 -3.00
CA LEU A 33 13.00 -18.53 -3.49
C LEU A 33 12.68 -19.98 -3.11
N ASP A 34 13.61 -20.90 -3.37
CA ASP A 34 13.45 -22.32 -3.03
C ASP A 34 13.35 -22.55 -1.53
N ALA A 35 14.15 -21.84 -0.72
CA ALA A 35 14.08 -21.93 0.74
C ALA A 35 12.74 -21.42 1.29
N VAL A 36 12.18 -20.32 0.76
CA VAL A 36 10.84 -19.84 1.14
C VAL A 36 9.80 -20.90 0.83
N ARG A 37 9.83 -21.43 -0.39
CA ARG A 37 8.91 -22.45 -0.89
C ARG A 37 8.98 -23.76 -0.10
N ALA A 38 10.19 -24.18 0.31
CA ALA A 38 10.42 -25.32 1.18
C ALA A 38 10.00 -25.06 2.63
N GLY A 39 9.72 -23.80 2.97
CA GLY A 39 9.29 -23.40 4.29
C GLY A 39 10.44 -23.31 5.31
N SER A 40 11.64 -23.02 4.86
CA SER A 40 12.86 -22.82 5.68
C SER A 40 13.49 -21.43 5.57
N GLY A 41 13.23 -20.66 4.51
CA GLY A 41 13.79 -19.31 4.29
C GLY A 41 12.90 -18.17 4.80
N ASP A 42 13.38 -16.93 4.85
CA ASP A 42 12.59 -15.77 5.29
C ASP A 42 11.43 -15.41 4.35
N ARG A 43 10.52 -14.52 4.77
CA ARG A 43 9.45 -14.06 3.87
C ARG A 43 10.04 -13.19 2.76
N ILE A 44 9.47 -13.26 1.57
CA ILE A 44 9.92 -12.45 0.44
C ILE A 44 8.71 -11.73 -0.18
N ALA A 45 8.88 -10.43 -0.41
CA ALA A 45 8.07 -9.66 -1.34
C ALA A 45 8.91 -9.28 -2.57
N VAL A 46 8.44 -9.65 -3.76
CA VAL A 46 9.10 -9.33 -5.03
C VAL A 46 8.36 -8.18 -5.70
N ILE A 47 9.07 -7.08 -5.94
CA ILE A 47 8.55 -5.88 -6.59
C ILE A 47 9.14 -5.78 -7.99
N GLY A 48 8.29 -5.68 -9.01
CA GLY A 48 8.75 -5.55 -10.38
C GLY A 48 7.67 -5.87 -11.40
N ASP A 49 8.09 -6.08 -12.65
CA ASP A 49 7.19 -6.46 -13.74
C ASP A 49 7.93 -7.29 -14.82
N GLY A 50 7.21 -7.68 -15.86
CA GLY A 50 7.75 -8.33 -17.04
C GLY A 50 7.86 -9.85 -16.93
N ALA A 51 8.58 -10.44 -17.89
CA ALA A 51 8.68 -11.89 -18.02
C ALA A 51 9.46 -12.53 -16.86
N ALA A 52 10.54 -11.90 -16.39
CA ALA A 52 11.33 -12.40 -15.26
C ALA A 52 10.50 -12.46 -13.97
N PHE A 53 9.76 -11.39 -13.67
CA PHE A 53 8.81 -11.34 -12.56
C PHE A 53 7.75 -12.45 -12.66
N THR A 54 7.14 -12.60 -13.84
CA THR A 54 6.08 -13.59 -14.07
C THR A 54 6.60 -15.02 -13.96
N ALA A 55 7.81 -15.29 -14.45
CA ALA A 55 8.45 -16.60 -14.39
C ALA A 55 8.78 -17.05 -12.96
N LEU A 56 8.98 -16.10 -12.04
CA LEU A 56 9.22 -16.40 -10.63
C LEU A 56 7.96 -16.83 -9.90
N ALA A 57 6.78 -16.38 -10.31
CA ALA A 57 5.53 -16.58 -9.57
C ALA A 57 4.94 -17.99 -9.75
N ASP A 58 4.48 -18.60 -8.65
CA ASP A 58 3.63 -19.78 -8.70
C ASP A 58 2.16 -19.39 -8.49
N GLN A 59 1.39 -19.47 -9.57
CA GLN A 59 -0.02 -19.06 -9.63
C GLN A 59 -0.95 -19.80 -8.67
N THR A 60 -0.52 -20.94 -8.11
CA THR A 60 -1.35 -21.76 -7.22
C THR A 60 -1.18 -21.43 -5.73
N ARG A 61 -0.09 -20.74 -5.36
CA ARG A 61 0.28 -20.49 -3.96
C ARG A 61 0.67 -19.05 -3.64
N ASP A 62 1.20 -18.32 -4.61
CA ASP A 62 1.73 -16.97 -4.41
C ASP A 62 0.61 -15.93 -4.55
N LEU A 63 0.81 -14.78 -3.92
CA LEU A 63 -0.15 -13.68 -3.96
C LEU A 63 0.38 -12.56 -4.85
N LEU A 64 -0.52 -11.86 -5.53
CA LEU A 64 -0.19 -10.71 -6.39
C LEU A 64 -0.99 -9.49 -5.95
N ILE A 65 -0.31 -8.40 -5.63
CA ILE A 65 -0.89 -7.05 -5.63
C ILE A 65 -0.56 -6.44 -7.00
N ASP A 66 -1.60 -6.05 -7.72
CA ASP A 66 -1.49 -5.40 -9.03
C ASP A 66 -2.32 -4.11 -9.03
N PRO A 67 -1.68 -2.93 -8.97
CA PRO A 67 -2.37 -1.64 -9.00
C PRO A 67 -3.32 -1.48 -10.18
N ALA A 68 -3.04 -2.12 -11.34
CA ALA A 68 -3.92 -2.05 -12.51
C ALA A 68 -5.27 -2.76 -12.31
N HIS A 69 -5.36 -3.64 -11.31
CA HIS A 69 -6.56 -4.38 -10.94
C HIS A 69 -7.18 -3.94 -9.61
N GLY A 70 -6.59 -2.94 -8.93
CA GLY A 70 -7.13 -2.37 -7.69
C GLY A 70 -7.39 -3.41 -6.60
N ASN A 71 -6.59 -4.48 -6.58
CA ASN A 71 -6.85 -5.67 -5.77
C ASN A 71 -6.22 -5.64 -4.38
N TRP A 72 -5.53 -4.56 -4.01
CA TRP A 72 -5.05 -4.35 -2.64
C TRP A 72 -6.23 -4.10 -1.68
N ASP A 73 -6.24 -4.81 -0.54
CA ASP A 73 -7.19 -4.61 0.56
C ASP A 73 -6.69 -3.50 1.51
N PHE A 74 -6.64 -2.28 0.97
CA PHE A 74 -6.00 -1.11 1.61
C PHE A 74 -6.47 -0.86 3.05
N PHE A 75 -7.77 -0.87 3.30
CA PHE A 75 -8.30 -0.55 4.64
C PHE A 75 -8.10 -1.69 5.64
N ALA A 76 -8.00 -2.94 5.19
CA ALA A 76 -7.60 -4.04 6.07
C ALA A 76 -6.14 -3.90 6.54
N ASP A 77 -5.28 -3.31 5.70
CA ASP A 77 -3.88 -3.06 6.03
C ASP A 77 -3.65 -1.73 6.78
N HIS A 78 -4.64 -0.83 6.82
CA HIS A 78 -4.55 0.46 7.54
C HIS A 78 -5.74 0.71 8.49
N PRO A 79 -5.91 -0.13 9.53
CA PRO A 79 -7.05 0.00 10.45
C PRO A 79 -6.95 1.22 11.37
N SER A 80 -5.74 1.70 11.68
CA SER A 80 -5.51 2.83 12.59
C SER A 80 -5.24 4.16 11.88
N ASP A 81 -5.41 5.26 12.60
CA ASP A 81 -5.08 6.61 12.08
C ASP A 81 -3.59 6.74 11.77
N HIS A 82 -2.72 6.14 12.58
CA HIS A 82 -1.28 6.12 12.35
C HIS A 82 -0.93 5.41 11.03
N ALA A 83 -1.51 4.23 10.78
CA ALA A 83 -1.27 3.49 9.55
C ALA A 83 -1.77 4.28 8.32
N ARG A 84 -2.95 4.90 8.41
CA ARG A 84 -3.46 5.78 7.34
C ARG A 84 -2.57 6.98 7.11
N SER A 85 -2.04 7.60 8.16
CA SER A 85 -1.10 8.72 8.04
C SER A 85 0.17 8.30 7.31
N SER A 86 0.76 7.16 7.65
CA SER A 86 1.93 6.62 6.94
C SER A 86 1.65 6.42 5.44
N ALA A 87 0.51 5.80 5.10
CA ALA A 87 0.10 5.64 3.71
C ALA A 87 -0.06 6.99 2.97
N VAL A 88 -0.64 7.99 3.63
CA VAL A 88 -0.77 9.36 3.08
C VAL A 88 0.59 9.96 2.76
N GLU A 89 1.60 9.76 3.61
CA GLU A 89 2.95 10.26 3.34
C GLU A 89 3.62 9.55 2.16
N ALA A 90 3.35 8.25 1.97
CA ALA A 90 3.82 7.51 0.82
C ALA A 90 3.14 7.95 -0.49
N PHE A 91 1.84 8.26 -0.44
CA PHE A 91 1.11 8.81 -1.59
C PHE A 91 1.56 10.23 -1.97
N LEU A 92 1.88 11.03 -0.96
CA LEU A 92 2.23 12.44 -1.07
C LEU A 92 3.55 12.72 -0.32
N PRO A 93 4.70 12.28 -0.86
CA PRO A 93 5.99 12.51 -0.24
C PRO A 93 6.31 14.01 -0.20
N ALA A 94 7.19 14.41 0.72
CA ALA A 94 7.65 15.78 0.77
C ALA A 94 8.49 16.07 -0.49
N GLU A 95 8.09 17.08 -1.26
CA GLU A 95 8.84 17.51 -2.45
C GLU A 95 9.46 18.88 -2.18
N PRO A 96 10.80 19.05 -2.30
CA PRO A 96 11.47 20.32 -2.00
C PRO A 96 10.95 21.53 -2.80
N ARG A 97 10.32 21.27 -3.95
CA ARG A 97 9.75 22.30 -4.84
C ARG A 97 8.36 22.77 -4.40
N ILE A 98 7.70 22.02 -3.52
CA ILE A 98 6.36 22.31 -3.02
C ILE A 98 6.51 22.86 -1.59
N CYS A 99 5.86 23.99 -1.32
CA CYS A 99 5.86 24.56 0.02
C CYS A 99 5.21 23.59 1.03
N ALA A 100 5.83 23.43 2.20
CA ALA A 100 5.36 22.53 3.25
C ALA A 100 3.89 22.74 3.65
N GLY A 101 3.38 23.98 3.59
CA GLY A 101 1.97 24.28 3.86
C GLY A 101 1.02 23.62 2.85
N TYR A 102 1.40 23.58 1.57
CA TYR A 102 0.62 22.87 0.54
C TYR A 102 0.75 21.36 0.71
N THR A 103 1.96 20.84 0.96
CA THR A 103 2.14 19.40 1.24
C THR A 103 1.26 18.94 2.41
N GLY A 104 1.22 19.71 3.51
CA GLY A 104 0.35 19.46 4.65
C GLY A 104 -1.13 19.48 4.29
N ALA A 105 -1.57 20.46 3.49
CA ALA A 105 -2.95 20.56 3.02
C ALA A 105 -3.35 19.37 2.12
N TYR A 106 -2.49 18.96 1.18
CA TYR A 106 -2.73 17.81 0.32
C TYR A 106 -2.91 16.53 1.16
N ARG A 107 -1.99 16.31 2.10
CA ARG A 107 -2.01 15.17 3.02
C ARG A 107 -3.27 15.17 3.89
N TYR A 108 -3.67 16.32 4.42
CA TYR A 108 -4.87 16.44 5.21
C TYR A 108 -6.13 16.06 4.40
N VAL A 109 -6.29 16.59 3.19
CA VAL A 109 -7.43 16.23 2.34
C VAL A 109 -7.46 14.73 2.04
N LEU A 110 -6.31 14.13 1.70
CA LEU A 110 -6.22 12.70 1.45
C LEU A 110 -6.58 11.87 2.69
N LEU A 111 -6.05 12.24 3.86
CA LEU A 111 -6.33 11.57 5.13
C LEU A 111 -7.83 11.57 5.44
N ARG A 112 -8.49 12.72 5.29
CA ARG A 112 -9.94 12.83 5.53
C ARG A 112 -10.76 12.00 4.54
N ALA A 113 -10.35 11.93 3.28
CA ALA A 113 -10.99 11.06 2.30
C ALA A 113 -10.80 9.57 2.64
N MET A 114 -9.61 9.17 3.08
CA MET A 114 -9.34 7.80 3.53
C MET A 114 -10.13 7.44 4.81
N GLU A 115 -10.22 8.34 5.78
CA GLU A 115 -11.03 8.14 6.99
C GLU A 115 -12.52 7.97 6.66
N HIS A 116 -13.03 8.73 5.70
CA HIS A 116 -14.40 8.57 5.23
C HIS A 116 -14.58 7.23 4.51
N GLY A 117 -13.72 6.92 3.54
CA GLY A 117 -13.77 5.65 2.79
C GLY A 117 -13.64 4.42 3.68
N GLY A 118 -12.83 4.48 4.75
CA GLY A 118 -12.66 3.37 5.68
C GLY A 118 -13.88 3.05 6.55
N ARG A 119 -14.91 3.92 6.56
CA ARG A 119 -16.20 3.66 7.23
C ARG A 119 -17.20 2.95 6.33
N GLU A 120 -16.97 2.98 5.02
CA GLU A 120 -17.87 2.38 4.03
C GLU A 120 -17.54 0.90 3.80
N PRO A 121 -18.48 -0.03 4.05
CA PRO A 121 -18.22 -1.45 3.87
C PRO A 121 -17.81 -1.80 2.43
N GLY A 122 -16.68 -2.49 2.27
CA GLY A 122 -16.18 -2.93 0.97
C GLY A 122 -15.53 -1.84 0.12
N ALA A 123 -15.40 -0.61 0.64
CA ALA A 123 -14.65 0.45 -0.02
C ALA A 123 -13.17 0.07 -0.17
N GLY A 124 -12.53 0.61 -1.21
CA GLY A 124 -11.09 0.51 -1.44
C GLY A 124 -10.54 1.87 -1.87
N LEU A 125 -9.29 1.89 -2.34
CA LEU A 125 -8.64 3.13 -2.79
C LEU A 125 -9.39 3.86 -3.92
N ALA A 126 -10.08 3.13 -4.79
CA ALA A 126 -10.93 3.73 -5.83
C ALA A 126 -12.03 4.64 -5.25
N ALA A 127 -12.63 4.27 -4.11
CA ALA A 127 -13.61 5.12 -3.44
C ALA A 127 -12.98 6.41 -2.91
N VAL A 128 -11.75 6.35 -2.40
CA VAL A 128 -10.98 7.53 -1.97
C VAL A 128 -10.69 8.45 -3.15
N ARG A 129 -10.24 7.89 -4.28
CA ARG A 129 -10.04 8.62 -5.55
C ARG A 129 -11.32 9.34 -5.97
N ASP A 130 -12.46 8.65 -5.96
CA ASP A 130 -13.72 9.22 -6.43
C ASP A 130 -14.25 10.29 -5.47
N LEU A 131 -14.10 10.10 -4.17
CA LEU A 131 -14.41 11.12 -3.16
C LEU A 131 -13.60 12.38 -3.38
N VAL A 132 -12.27 12.26 -3.53
CA VAL A 132 -11.39 13.42 -3.76
C VAL A 132 -11.76 14.14 -5.06
N ARG A 133 -12.06 13.40 -6.14
CA ARG A 133 -12.49 13.97 -7.42
C ARG A 133 -13.83 14.70 -7.33
N ALA A 134 -14.72 14.27 -6.44
CA ALA A 134 -16.03 14.86 -6.25
C ALA A 134 -16.01 16.08 -5.30
N LEU A 135 -14.91 16.35 -4.59
CA LEU A 135 -14.84 17.47 -3.67
C LEU A 135 -14.87 18.83 -4.41
N PRO A 136 -15.79 19.74 -4.04
CA PRO A 136 -15.75 21.10 -4.55
C PRO A 136 -14.60 21.88 -3.90
N PRO A 137 -13.87 22.74 -4.66
CA PRO A 137 -12.80 23.57 -4.10
C PRO A 137 -13.23 24.46 -2.93
N GLU A 138 -14.49 24.90 -2.94
CA GLU A 138 -15.13 25.69 -1.89
C GLU A 138 -15.12 24.95 -0.55
N ALA A 139 -15.45 23.66 -0.54
CA ALA A 139 -15.47 22.86 0.69
C ALA A 139 -14.07 22.67 1.28
N VAL A 140 -13.04 22.58 0.42
CA VAL A 140 -11.65 22.51 0.86
C VAL A 140 -11.20 23.83 1.49
N ALA A 141 -11.55 24.96 0.87
CA ALA A 141 -11.26 26.28 1.41
C ALA A 141 -11.99 26.53 2.74
N GLU A 142 -13.28 26.18 2.82
CA GLU A 142 -14.09 26.28 4.03
C GLU A 142 -13.53 25.44 5.17
N ALA A 143 -13.13 24.18 4.89
CA ALA A 143 -12.54 23.29 5.89
C ALA A 143 -11.20 23.84 6.45
N ALA A 144 -10.50 24.68 5.69
CA ALA A 144 -9.28 25.38 6.13
C ALA A 144 -9.56 26.71 6.86
N GLY A 145 -10.83 27.06 7.08
CA GLY A 145 -11.24 28.30 7.73
C GLY A 145 -11.17 29.54 6.82
N HIS A 146 -11.09 29.37 5.51
CA HIS A 146 -11.15 30.47 4.56
C HIS A 146 -12.59 30.80 4.17
N ASP A 147 -12.85 32.06 3.79
CA ASP A 147 -14.11 32.46 3.18
C ASP A 147 -14.21 31.92 1.74
N PRO A 148 -15.12 30.98 1.43
CA PRO A 148 -15.24 30.38 0.10
C PRO A 148 -15.74 31.39 -0.96
N ALA A 149 -16.31 32.52 -0.56
CA ALA A 149 -16.66 33.60 -1.49
C ALA A 149 -15.43 34.41 -1.96
N ASN A 150 -14.28 34.26 -1.29
CA ASN A 150 -13.04 34.92 -1.66
C ASN A 150 -12.34 34.16 -2.80
N GLY A 151 -12.13 34.83 -3.94
CA GLY A 151 -11.47 34.24 -5.11
C GLY A 151 -10.04 33.73 -4.87
N HIS A 152 -9.31 34.25 -3.88
CA HIS A 152 -8.00 33.70 -3.48
C HIS A 152 -8.13 32.38 -2.72
N ALA A 153 -9.12 32.29 -1.82
CA ALA A 153 -9.40 31.06 -1.08
C ALA A 153 -9.84 29.94 -2.04
N LEU A 154 -10.68 30.28 -3.02
CA LEU A 154 -11.10 29.34 -4.06
C LEU A 154 -9.92 28.82 -4.88
N ARG A 155 -9.03 29.71 -5.34
CA ARG A 155 -7.79 29.30 -6.04
C ARG A 155 -6.89 28.42 -5.19
N TRP A 156 -6.80 28.70 -3.90
CA TRP A 156 -6.05 27.86 -2.96
C TRP A 156 -6.67 26.45 -2.88
N GLY A 157 -8.00 26.34 -2.72
CA GLY A 157 -8.71 25.06 -2.70
C GLY A 157 -8.55 24.27 -4.00
N MET A 158 -8.61 24.94 -5.16
CA MET A 158 -8.33 24.32 -6.46
C MET A 158 -6.90 23.79 -6.55
N THR A 159 -5.93 24.53 -6.03
CA THR A 159 -4.51 24.11 -5.99
C THR A 159 -4.33 22.88 -5.12
N VAL A 160 -4.98 22.85 -3.96
CA VAL A 160 -4.99 21.70 -3.04
C VAL A 160 -5.57 20.46 -3.71
N LEU A 161 -6.75 20.58 -4.33
CA LEU A 161 -7.38 19.48 -5.05
C LEU A 161 -6.56 18.97 -6.21
N ALA A 162 -5.92 19.85 -6.99
CA ALA A 162 -5.04 19.45 -8.07
C ALA A 162 -3.84 18.64 -7.56
N GLY A 163 -3.22 19.08 -6.45
CA GLY A 163 -2.09 18.39 -5.82
C GLY A 163 -2.43 16.99 -5.33
N VAL A 164 -3.56 16.81 -4.64
CA VAL A 164 -4.00 15.49 -4.14
C VAL A 164 -4.58 14.60 -5.25
N THR A 165 -5.19 15.17 -6.29
CA THR A 165 -5.81 14.37 -7.36
C THR A 165 -4.76 13.67 -8.21
N ALA A 166 -3.66 14.34 -8.54
CA ALA A 166 -2.61 13.82 -9.42
C ALA A 166 -2.13 12.40 -9.07
N PRO A 167 -1.71 12.07 -7.83
CA PRO A 167 -1.27 10.71 -7.48
C PRO A 167 -2.40 9.67 -7.47
N LEU A 168 -3.66 10.10 -7.36
CA LEU A 168 -4.82 9.20 -7.34
C LEU A 168 -5.37 8.88 -8.73
N LEU A 169 -4.94 9.61 -9.77
CA LEU A 169 -5.53 9.49 -11.11
C LEU A 169 -5.49 8.08 -11.69
N VAL A 170 -4.42 7.34 -11.36
CA VAL A 170 -4.12 6.00 -11.90
C VAL A 170 -4.66 4.85 -11.04
N ILE A 171 -5.25 5.15 -9.89
CA ILE A 171 -5.84 4.12 -9.03
C ILE A 171 -6.99 3.46 -9.79
N ALA A 172 -6.89 2.14 -9.98
CA ALA A 172 -7.90 1.38 -10.70
C ALA A 172 -9.08 1.01 -9.79
N ASP A 173 -10.23 0.77 -10.41
CA ASP A 173 -11.32 0.06 -9.76
C ASP A 173 -10.92 -1.39 -9.50
N HIS A 174 -11.47 -1.98 -8.45
CA HIS A 174 -11.23 -3.38 -8.15
C HIS A 174 -11.82 -4.28 -9.24
N ASP A 175 -10.96 -5.05 -9.90
CA ASP A 175 -11.38 -6.10 -10.82
C ASP A 175 -11.87 -7.33 -10.03
N PRO A 176 -13.16 -7.71 -10.08
CA PRO A 176 -13.70 -8.84 -9.34
C PRO A 176 -13.06 -10.20 -9.66
N ARG A 177 -12.32 -10.31 -10.77
CA ARG A 177 -11.59 -11.52 -11.16
C ARG A 177 -10.30 -11.70 -10.37
N PHE A 178 -9.79 -10.64 -9.74
CA PHE A 178 -8.60 -10.68 -8.92
C PHE A 178 -9.01 -10.70 -7.44
N PRO A 179 -8.45 -11.62 -6.63
CA PRO A 179 -8.74 -11.66 -5.21
C PRO A 179 -8.14 -10.44 -4.50
N ARG A 180 -8.84 -9.96 -3.47
CA ARG A 180 -8.30 -8.97 -2.54
C ARG A 180 -7.10 -9.53 -1.79
N VAL A 181 -5.98 -8.80 -1.80
CA VAL A 181 -4.75 -9.16 -1.09
C VAL A 181 -4.50 -8.18 0.06
N SER A 182 -4.28 -8.71 1.26
CA SER A 182 -3.87 -7.93 2.44
C SER A 182 -2.48 -8.37 2.87
N ILE A 183 -1.60 -7.39 3.08
CA ILE A 183 -0.25 -7.55 3.60
C ILE A 183 -0.30 -8.15 5.01
N ALA A 184 -1.16 -7.63 5.88
CA ALA A 184 -1.31 -8.13 7.24
C ALA A 184 -1.73 -9.61 7.26
N ARG A 185 -2.70 -10.00 6.41
CA ARG A 185 -3.13 -11.41 6.29
C ARG A 185 -2.05 -12.29 5.68
N TRP A 186 -1.30 -11.80 4.70
CA TRP A 186 -0.18 -12.53 4.12
C TRP A 186 0.93 -12.80 5.15
N LEU A 187 1.32 -11.78 5.93
CA LEU A 187 2.31 -11.90 7.01
C LEU A 187 1.87 -12.85 8.13
N ALA A 188 0.56 -12.93 8.41
CA ALA A 188 -0.02 -13.89 9.35
C ALA A 188 -0.20 -15.31 8.75
N GLY A 189 -0.16 -15.44 7.42
CA GLY A 189 -0.41 -16.68 6.68
C GLY A 189 0.82 -17.58 6.57
N PRO A 190 0.79 -18.59 5.67
CA PRO A 190 1.93 -19.48 5.44
C PRO A 190 3.19 -18.70 5.02
N ALA A 191 4.30 -18.91 5.72
CA ALA A 191 5.60 -18.31 5.38
C ALA A 191 6.22 -18.88 4.09
N SER A 192 5.56 -19.82 3.43
CA SER A 192 5.96 -20.36 2.12
C SER A 192 5.30 -19.67 0.93
N THR A 193 4.40 -18.73 1.18
CA THR A 193 3.73 -17.91 0.17
C THR A 193 4.52 -16.65 -0.07
N ILE A 194 4.86 -16.37 -1.33
CA ILE A 194 5.57 -15.17 -1.75
C ILE A 194 4.55 -14.11 -2.14
N LEU A 195 4.83 -12.85 -1.78
CA LEU A 195 4.04 -11.71 -2.24
C LEU A 195 4.71 -11.09 -3.46
N PHE A 196 3.99 -11.02 -4.55
CA PHE A 196 4.38 -10.29 -5.76
C PHE A 196 3.65 -8.95 -5.77
N VAL A 197 4.37 -7.87 -6.02
CA VAL A 197 3.80 -6.52 -6.20
C VAL A 197 4.19 -6.05 -7.58
N ARG A 198 3.20 -5.93 -8.47
CA ARG A 198 3.45 -5.44 -9.82
C ARG A 198 3.82 -3.96 -9.76
N HIS A 199 4.95 -3.62 -10.37
CA HIS A 199 5.45 -2.28 -10.52
C HIS A 199 5.79 -2.03 -11.98
N ASP A 200 4.91 -1.31 -12.68
CA ASP A 200 5.12 -0.88 -14.05
C ASP A 200 5.97 0.42 -14.02
N PRO A 201 7.24 0.37 -14.48
CA PRO A 201 8.11 1.55 -14.50
C PRO A 201 7.64 2.64 -15.47
N ASP A 202 6.84 2.29 -16.49
CA ASP A 202 6.24 3.24 -17.44
C ASP A 202 4.96 3.89 -16.87
N ARG A 203 4.46 3.37 -15.75
CA ARG A 203 3.35 3.91 -14.96
C ARG A 203 3.69 3.90 -13.47
N PRO A 204 4.63 4.73 -13.01
CA PRO A 204 4.98 4.79 -11.61
C PRO A 204 3.74 5.18 -10.80
N THR A 205 3.17 4.21 -10.09
CA THR A 205 2.03 4.45 -9.21
C THR A 205 2.53 4.75 -7.81
N ARG A 206 1.97 5.78 -7.20
CA ARG A 206 2.16 6.04 -5.77
C ARG A 206 1.57 4.92 -4.90
N GLU A 207 0.70 4.10 -5.47
CA GLU A 207 0.17 2.90 -4.81
C GLU A 207 1.28 1.87 -4.54
N THR A 208 2.21 1.63 -5.47
CA THR A 208 3.35 0.74 -5.20
C THR A 208 4.22 1.28 -4.06
N ASP A 209 4.51 2.58 -4.03
CA ASP A 209 5.26 3.21 -2.93
C ASP A 209 4.53 3.02 -1.59
N ALA A 210 3.20 3.19 -1.58
CA ALA A 210 2.37 2.97 -0.40
C ALA A 210 2.32 1.50 0.05
N VAL A 211 2.34 0.53 -0.88
CA VAL A 211 2.45 -0.90 -0.57
C VAL A 211 3.79 -1.20 0.09
N ILE A 212 4.90 -0.63 -0.41
CA ILE A 212 6.24 -0.80 0.17
C ILE A 212 6.31 -0.20 1.58
N ALA A 213 5.76 1.01 1.77
CA ALA A 213 5.65 1.61 3.09
C ALA A 213 4.83 0.74 4.05
N SER A 214 3.68 0.24 3.60
CA SER A 214 2.82 -0.65 4.40
C SER A 214 3.52 -1.97 4.77
N LEU A 215 4.29 -2.58 3.86
CA LEU A 215 5.10 -3.76 4.15
C LEU A 215 6.10 -3.51 5.30
N ARG A 216 6.73 -2.34 5.31
CA ARG A 216 7.69 -1.94 6.35
C ARG A 216 6.99 -1.68 7.68
N ASP A 217 5.86 -0.99 7.66
CA ASP A 217 5.09 -0.71 8.86
C ASP A 217 4.59 -1.99 9.52
N HIS A 218 4.03 -2.91 8.74
CA HIS A 218 3.58 -4.21 9.26
C HIS A 218 4.73 -5.07 9.75
N ALA A 219 5.88 -5.03 9.09
CA ALA A 219 7.08 -5.72 9.56
C ALA A 219 7.59 -5.13 10.89
N MET A 220 7.66 -3.80 11.01
CA MET A 220 8.03 -3.10 12.25
C MET A 220 7.09 -3.47 13.41
N LEU A 221 5.77 -3.40 13.18
CA LEU A 221 4.75 -3.78 14.17
C LEU A 221 4.84 -5.26 14.54
N GLY A 222 5.19 -6.10 13.57
CA GLY A 222 5.44 -7.54 13.75
C GLY A 222 6.80 -7.89 14.34
N ARG A 223 7.70 -6.92 14.55
CA ARG A 223 9.11 -7.12 14.94
C ARG A 223 9.86 -8.07 14.00
N ILE A 224 9.61 -7.94 12.70
CA ILE A 224 10.25 -8.69 11.63
C ILE A 224 11.38 -7.81 11.07
N GLU A 225 12.58 -8.35 10.97
CA GLU A 225 13.72 -7.64 10.37
C GLU A 225 13.49 -7.50 8.86
N VAL A 226 13.64 -6.28 8.33
CA VAL A 226 13.46 -6.01 6.91
C VAL A 226 14.82 -5.86 6.23
N ALA A 227 15.12 -6.76 5.31
CA ALA A 227 16.23 -6.62 4.37
C ALA A 227 15.71 -6.07 3.04
N THR A 228 16.33 -5.02 2.52
CA THR A 228 16.00 -4.47 1.20
C THR A 228 17.19 -4.70 0.26
N THR A 229 16.96 -5.35 -0.88
CA THR A 229 18.00 -5.61 -1.89
C THR A 229 17.87 -4.71 -3.13
N MET A 230 16.94 -3.75 -3.12
CA MET A 230 16.67 -2.83 -4.22
C MET A 230 17.02 -1.39 -3.86
N ASP A 231 17.37 -0.58 -4.87
CA ASP A 231 17.42 0.88 -4.73
C ASP A 231 15.99 1.43 -4.66
N LEU A 232 15.64 2.03 -3.54
CA LEU A 232 14.33 2.64 -3.32
C LEU A 232 14.26 3.99 -4.02
N SER A 233 13.04 4.41 -4.38
CA SER A 233 12.77 5.79 -4.77
C SER A 233 13.37 6.77 -3.73
N PRO A 234 13.95 7.92 -4.14
CA PRO A 234 14.49 8.91 -3.21
C PRO A 234 13.49 9.37 -2.14
N ALA A 235 12.18 9.33 -2.43
CA ALA A 235 11.12 9.63 -1.48
C ALA A 235 11.04 8.65 -0.29
N LEU A 236 11.39 7.37 -0.50
CA LEU A 236 11.41 6.34 0.55
C LEU A 236 12.75 6.32 1.31
N SER A 237 13.85 6.76 0.69
CA SER A 237 15.17 6.83 1.35
C SER A 237 15.35 8.04 2.27
N GLU A 238 14.61 9.13 2.07
CA GLU A 238 14.59 10.25 3.03
C GLU A 238 13.84 9.89 4.31
N ALA A 239 12.77 9.09 4.22
CA ALA A 239 12.07 8.56 5.39
C ALA A 239 13.00 7.66 6.23
N GLU A 240 13.94 6.93 5.62
CA GLU A 240 14.94 6.12 6.33
C GLU A 240 15.99 6.93 7.09
N ARG A 241 16.23 8.20 6.73
CA ARG A 241 17.17 9.08 7.46
C ARG A 241 16.54 9.82 8.63
N ALA A 242 15.21 9.82 8.71
CA ALA A 242 14.47 10.53 9.74
C ALA A 242 14.23 9.69 11.02
N TRP A 243 14.73 8.45 11.06
CA TRP A 243 14.58 7.50 12.17
C TRP A 243 15.94 7.01 12.67
#